data_AF-A0A420XEG8-F1
#
_entry.id   AF-A0A420XEG8-F1
#
_cell.length_a   1.000
_cell.length_b   1.000
_cell.length_c   1.000
_cell.angle_alpha   90.00
_cell.angle_beta   90.00
_cell.angle_gamma   90.00
#
_symmetry.space_group_name_H-M   'P 1'
#
loop_
_entity.id
_entity.type
_entity.pdbx_description
1 polymer ?
#
loop_
_entity_poly.entity_id
_entity_poly.type
_entity_poly.pdbx_seq_one_letter_code
_entity_poly.pdbx_strand_id
1 'polypeptide(L)'
;MTNIILFLAIILFIVYAIYDQVLMDKQKGKTLLSIRLKRQSKMDAIILVALIALTISQGIQTHIEPLTIYLLATCIVLAIYSTFIRYPRLLLKEKGFFFANIYIDYKKIKQLNLAEKQILVVDLTNERRLLVKIEHKADIEKVVNFFGGYKS
;
A
#
# COMPACT_ATOMS: atom_id res chain seq x y z
N MET A 1 -4.40 25.78 -15.59
CA MET A 1 -5.06 24.46 -15.43
C MET A 1 -4.17 23.44 -14.71
N THR A 2 -2.90 23.30 -15.11
CA THR A 2 -1.92 22.38 -14.49
C THR A 2 -1.83 22.51 -12.97
N ASN A 3 -1.74 23.73 -12.43
CA ASN A 3 -1.64 23.96 -10.98
C ASN A 3 -2.84 23.40 -10.21
N ILE A 4 -4.06 23.55 -10.74
CA ILE A 4 -5.28 23.05 -10.11
C ILE A 4 -5.24 21.53 -10.05
N ILE A 5 -4.82 20.87 -11.13
CA ILE A 5 -4.72 19.41 -11.21
C ILE A 5 -3.67 18.91 -10.21
N LEU A 6 -2.47 19.51 -10.18
CA LEU A 6 -1.41 19.14 -9.25
C LEU A 6 -1.85 19.34 -7.79
N PHE A 7 -2.47 20.46 -7.49
CA PHE A 7 -2.97 20.77 -6.15
C PHE A 7 -4.04 19.77 -5.70
N LEU A 8 -5.01 19.47 -6.55
CA LEU A 8 -6.06 18.49 -6.26
C LEU A 8 -5.48 17.08 -6.09
N ALA A 9 -4.50 16.69 -6.91
CA ALA A 9 -3.79 15.42 -6.77
C ALA A 9 -3.05 15.31 -5.44
N ILE A 10 -2.38 16.38 -5.00
CA ILE A 10 -1.70 16.47 -3.69
C ILE A 10 -2.71 16.30 -2.55
N ILE A 11 -3.83 17.03 -2.58
CA ILE A 11 -4.87 16.92 -1.56
C ILE A 11 -5.42 15.50 -1.49
N LEU A 12 -5.79 14.90 -2.63
CA LEU A 12 -6.29 13.53 -2.67
C LEU A 12 -5.27 12.54 -2.11
N PHE A 13 -3.99 12.71 -2.44
CA PHE A 13 -2.93 11.86 -1.92
C PHE A 13 -2.80 11.98 -0.40
N ILE A 14 -2.83 13.19 0.15
CA ILE A 14 -2.75 13.43 1.60
C ILE A 14 -3.95 12.78 2.31
N VAL A 15 -5.18 13.01 1.81
CA VAL A 15 -6.39 12.40 2.37
C VAL A 15 -6.29 10.88 2.35
N TYR A 16 -5.82 10.30 1.24
CA TYR A 16 -5.60 8.88 1.11
C TYR A 16 -4.52 8.35 2.08
N ALA A 17 -3.41 9.08 2.25
CA ALA A 17 -2.35 8.71 3.19
C ALA A 17 -2.85 8.70 4.65
N ILE A 18 -3.69 9.67 5.03
CA ILE A 18 -4.35 9.71 6.35
C ILE A 18 -5.31 8.54 6.51
N TYR A 19 -6.11 8.24 5.49
CA TYR A 19 -7.02 7.08 5.50
C TYR A 19 -6.26 5.78 5.75
N ASP A 20 -5.17 5.56 5.03
CA ASP A 20 -4.33 4.36 5.11
C ASP A 20 -3.71 4.17 6.50
N GLN A 21 -3.15 5.24 7.08
CA GLN A 21 -2.41 5.14 8.34
C GLN A 21 -3.28 5.18 9.59
N VAL A 22 -4.37 5.95 9.59
CA VAL A 22 -5.14 6.22 10.82
C VAL A 22 -6.50 5.56 10.78
N LEU A 23 -7.20 5.67 9.64
CA LEU A 23 -8.60 5.23 9.57
C LEU A 23 -8.69 3.71 9.43
N MET A 24 -7.78 3.07 8.70
CA MET A 24 -7.80 1.62 8.50
C MET A 24 -7.63 0.83 9.81
N ASP A 25 -6.77 1.31 10.72
CA ASP A 25 -6.58 0.68 12.03
C ASP A 25 -7.83 0.77 12.91
N LYS A 26 -8.56 1.90 12.85
CA LYS A 26 -9.76 2.15 13.66
C LYS A 26 -11.04 1.50 13.12
N GLN A 27 -11.09 1.18 11.83
CA GLN A 27 -12.28 0.60 11.21
C GLN A 27 -12.43 -0.91 11.48
N LYS A 28 -13.68 -1.40 11.52
CA LYS A 28 -14.05 -2.83 11.58
C LYS A 28 -13.48 -3.60 12.78
N GLY A 29 -13.30 -2.93 13.91
CA GLY A 29 -12.95 -3.55 15.20
C GLY A 29 -11.44 -3.58 15.46
N LYS A 30 -11.05 -4.28 16.54
CA LYS A 30 -9.66 -4.34 17.01
C LYS A 30 -8.78 -5.14 16.03
N THR A 31 -7.60 -4.61 15.75
CA THR A 31 -6.56 -5.32 14.99
C THR A 31 -5.86 -6.28 15.93
N LEU A 32 -5.96 -7.58 15.65
CA LEU A 32 -5.36 -8.64 16.47
C LEU A 32 -3.92 -8.92 16.05
N LEU A 33 -3.64 -8.84 14.75
CA LEU A 33 -2.30 -9.04 14.21
C LEU A 33 -2.08 -8.10 13.03
N SER A 34 -0.95 -7.39 13.04
CA SER A 34 -0.52 -6.52 11.95
C SER A 34 0.83 -6.99 11.44
N ILE A 35 0.91 -7.30 10.14
CA ILE A 35 2.11 -7.85 9.52
C ILE A 35 2.49 -7.03 8.31
N ARG A 36 3.80 -6.83 8.14
CA ARG A 36 4.34 -6.14 6.98
C ARG A 36 4.41 -7.06 5.78
N LEU A 37 3.96 -6.54 4.65
CA LEU A 37 3.99 -7.21 3.37
C LEU A 37 5.21 -6.76 2.59
N LYS A 38 5.69 -7.63 1.69
CA LYS A 38 6.78 -7.31 0.80
C LYS A 38 6.36 -6.14 -0.12
N ARG A 39 7.13 -5.05 -0.07
CA ARG A 39 6.95 -3.91 -0.97
C ARG A 39 7.05 -4.34 -2.44
N GLN A 40 6.09 -3.89 -3.24
CA GLN A 40 6.10 -4.07 -4.69
C GLN A 40 6.66 -2.80 -5.36
N SER A 41 7.47 -3.01 -6.41
CA SER A 41 8.09 -2.04 -7.33
C SER A 41 8.60 -0.70 -6.77
N LYS A 42 9.75 -0.70 -6.08
CA LYS A 42 10.52 0.54 -5.82
C LYS A 42 10.95 1.26 -7.11
N MET A 43 11.05 0.53 -8.21
CA MET A 43 11.56 1.03 -9.49
C MET A 43 10.61 2.06 -10.13
N ASP A 44 9.30 1.81 -10.09
CA ASP A 44 8.30 2.69 -10.69
C ASP A 44 8.34 4.08 -10.05
N ALA A 45 8.53 4.13 -8.72
CA ALA A 45 8.65 5.39 -7.99
C ALA A 45 9.93 6.16 -8.34
N ILE A 46 11.05 5.47 -8.55
CA ILE A 46 12.30 6.11 -8.98
C ILE A 46 12.12 6.72 -10.37
N ILE A 47 11.47 6.01 -11.28
CA ILE A 47 11.16 6.50 -12.63
C ILE A 47 10.26 7.74 -12.53
N LEU A 48 9.20 7.71 -11.71
CA LEU A 48 8.32 8.85 -11.52
C LEU A 48 9.08 10.08 -11.00
N VAL A 49 9.92 9.92 -9.97
CA VAL A 49 10.73 11.02 -9.42
C VAL A 49 11.68 11.59 -10.48
N ALA A 50 12.34 10.73 -11.26
CA ALA A 50 13.24 11.16 -12.33
C ALA A 50 12.50 11.95 -13.43
N LEU A 51 11.31 11.49 -13.84
CA LEU A 51 10.48 12.19 -14.83
C LEU A 51 10.02 13.57 -14.34
N ILE A 52 9.61 13.68 -13.06
CA ILE A 52 9.23 14.97 -12.48
C ILE A 52 10.44 15.90 -12.41
N ALA A 53 11.61 15.41 -12.01
CA ALA A 53 12.84 16.20 -11.97
C ALA A 53 13.26 16.72 -13.36
N LEU A 54 13.13 15.89 -14.40
CA LEU A 54 13.34 16.31 -15.79
C LEU A 54 12.34 17.39 -16.21
N THR A 55 11.06 17.22 -15.82
CA THR A 55 10.01 18.21 -16.10
C THR A 55 10.32 19.56 -15.45
N ILE A 56 10.80 19.57 -14.20
CA ILE A 56 11.25 20.79 -13.52
C ILE A 56 12.43 21.43 -14.26
N SER A 57 13.41 20.63 -14.67
CA SER A 57 14.62 21.11 -15.34
C SER A 57 14.31 21.79 -16.68
N GLN A 58 13.42 21.19 -17.49
CA GLN A 58 12.92 21.79 -18.73
C GLN A 58 12.04 23.01 -18.45
N GLY A 59 11.24 22.94 -17.39
CA GLY A 59 10.39 24.02 -16.93
C GLY A 59 11.15 25.31 -16.63
N ILE A 60 12.29 25.20 -15.96
CA ILE A 60 13.14 26.35 -15.63
C ILE A 60 13.63 27.06 -16.90
N GLN A 61 14.02 26.30 -17.94
CA GLN A 61 14.45 26.87 -19.22
C GLN A 61 13.29 27.53 -19.99
N THR A 62 12.06 27.07 -19.77
CA THR A 62 10.84 27.56 -20.44
C THR A 62 10.07 28.59 -19.60
N HIS A 63 10.65 29.07 -18.50
CA HIS A 63 10.06 30.05 -17.59
C HIS A 63 8.65 29.69 -17.08
N ILE A 64 8.44 28.43 -16.68
CA ILE A 64 7.18 28.06 -16.03
C ILE A 64 6.99 28.79 -14.70
N GLU A 65 5.73 28.99 -14.34
CA GLU A 65 5.34 29.69 -13.13
C GLU A 65 5.97 29.05 -11.87
N PRO A 66 6.56 29.84 -10.95
CA PRO A 66 7.20 29.33 -9.74
C PRO A 66 6.30 28.39 -8.91
N LEU A 67 5.00 28.68 -8.85
CA LEU A 67 4.02 27.84 -8.16
C LEU A 67 4.01 26.40 -8.71
N THR A 68 4.11 26.23 -10.03
CA THR A 68 4.15 24.91 -10.67
C THR A 68 5.36 24.11 -10.18
N ILE A 69 6.51 24.76 -10.05
CA ILE A 69 7.75 24.13 -9.57
C ILE A 69 7.58 23.64 -8.12
N TYR A 70 6.99 24.45 -7.24
CA TYR A 70 6.70 24.04 -5.86
C TYR A 70 5.73 22.85 -5.78
N LEU A 71 4.70 22.83 -6.62
CA LEU A 71 3.75 21.72 -6.67
C LEU A 71 4.41 20.43 -7.17
N LEU A 72 5.24 20.50 -8.22
CA LEU A 72 6.00 19.37 -8.74
C LEU A 72 7.02 18.84 -7.72
N ALA A 73 7.73 19.74 -7.02
CA ALA A 73 8.63 19.37 -5.93
C ALA A 73 7.88 18.66 -4.80
N THR A 74 6.67 19.14 -4.45
CA THR A 74 5.80 18.47 -3.48
C THR A 74 5.42 17.06 -3.95
N CYS A 75 5.10 16.87 -5.23
CA CYS A 75 4.84 15.54 -5.78
C CYS A 75 6.06 14.59 -5.65
N ILE A 76 7.29 15.09 -5.83
CA ILE A 76 8.50 14.29 -5.57
C ILE A 76 8.56 13.84 -4.11
N VAL A 77 8.34 14.75 -3.16
CA VAL A 77 8.33 14.42 -1.72
C VAL A 77 7.27 13.37 -1.40
N LEU A 78 6.06 13.49 -1.95
CA LEU A 78 4.98 12.52 -1.76
C LEU A 78 5.30 11.16 -2.39
N ALA A 79 5.93 11.12 -3.56
CA ALA A 79 6.36 9.88 -4.20
C ALA A 79 7.42 9.15 -3.36
N ILE A 80 8.38 9.88 -2.80
CA ILE A 80 9.38 9.36 -1.87
C ILE A 80 8.69 8.82 -0.61
N TYR A 81 7.79 9.62 -0.01
CA TYR A 81 7.02 9.20 1.17
C TYR A 81 6.25 7.89 0.92
N SER A 82 5.53 7.80 -0.18
CA SER A 82 4.75 6.62 -0.57
C SER A 82 5.60 5.34 -0.67
N THR A 83 6.84 5.48 -1.16
CA THR A 83 7.68 4.34 -1.51
C THR A 83 8.61 3.92 -0.38
N PHE A 84 9.13 4.89 0.36
CA PHE A 84 10.16 4.68 1.38
C PHE A 84 9.61 4.67 2.79
N ILE A 85 8.58 5.46 3.10
CA ILE A 85 8.04 5.60 4.46
C ILE A 85 6.80 4.72 4.66
N ARG A 86 5.89 4.65 3.68
CA ARG A 86 4.71 3.79 3.76
C ARG A 86 5.05 2.32 3.51
N TYR A 87 4.47 1.42 4.29
CA TYR A 87 4.64 -0.03 4.11
C TYR A 87 3.28 -0.67 3.86
N PRO A 88 3.13 -1.58 2.87
CA PRO A 88 1.92 -2.36 2.75
C PRO A 88 1.80 -3.29 3.95
N ARG A 89 0.61 -3.36 4.55
CA ARG A 89 0.34 -4.18 5.73
C ARG A 89 -0.86 -5.08 5.51
N LEU A 90 -0.79 -6.26 6.11
CA LEU A 90 -1.94 -7.13 6.33
C LEU A 90 -2.42 -6.89 7.75
N LEU A 91 -3.68 -6.45 7.91
CA LEU A 91 -4.30 -6.28 9.22
C LEU A 91 -5.32 -7.39 9.42
N LEU A 92 -5.04 -8.33 10.32
CA LEU A 92 -5.98 -9.34 10.74
C LEU A 92 -6.81 -8.77 11.91
N LYS A 93 -8.13 -8.78 11.75
CA LYS A 93 -9.11 -8.32 12.73
C LYS A 93 -9.97 -9.50 13.16
N GLU A 94 -10.84 -9.30 14.15
CA GLU A 94 -11.66 -10.39 14.71
C GLU A 94 -12.58 -11.07 13.68
N LYS A 95 -13.15 -10.32 12.73
CA LYS A 95 -14.16 -10.81 11.77
C LYS A 95 -13.69 -10.85 10.32
N GLY A 96 -12.46 -10.46 10.05
CA GLY A 96 -11.94 -10.34 8.70
C GLY A 96 -10.58 -9.69 8.69
N PHE A 97 -10.08 -9.36 7.51
CA PHE A 97 -8.77 -8.77 7.35
C PHE A 97 -8.76 -7.67 6.31
N PHE A 98 -7.84 -6.73 6.45
CA PHE A 98 -7.52 -5.75 5.41
C PHE A 98 -6.30 -6.20 4.62
N PHE A 99 -6.46 -6.22 3.30
CA PHE A 99 -5.38 -6.43 2.34
C PHE A 99 -5.47 -5.36 1.24
N ALA A 100 -4.36 -4.66 1.00
CA ALA A 100 -4.29 -3.58 0.01
C ALA A 100 -5.44 -2.54 0.13
N ASN A 101 -5.77 -2.15 1.36
CA ASN A 101 -6.84 -1.19 1.71
C ASN A 101 -8.28 -1.70 1.54
N ILE A 102 -8.47 -2.99 1.22
CA ILE A 102 -9.77 -3.62 1.05
C ILE A 102 -10.05 -4.55 2.23
N TYR A 103 -11.23 -4.40 2.85
CA TYR A 103 -11.70 -5.30 3.89
C TYR A 103 -12.33 -6.55 3.30
N ILE A 104 -11.93 -7.71 3.80
CA ILE A 104 -12.43 -9.02 3.40
C ILE A 104 -12.87 -9.77 4.65
N ASP A 105 -14.14 -10.19 4.65
CA ASP A 105 -14.72 -10.99 5.72
C ASP A 105 -14.17 -12.42 5.66
N TYR A 106 -13.88 -13.04 6.81
CA TYR A 106 -13.39 -14.42 6.87
C TYR A 106 -14.37 -15.42 6.26
N LYS A 107 -15.68 -15.13 6.24
CA LYS A 107 -16.69 -15.97 5.58
C LYS A 107 -16.49 -16.10 4.07
N LYS A 108 -15.73 -15.18 3.45
CA LYS A 108 -15.42 -15.19 2.01
C LYS A 108 -14.16 -16.00 1.69
N ILE A 109 -13.45 -16.52 2.70
CA ILE A 109 -12.30 -17.39 2.48
C ILE A 109 -12.81 -18.79 2.20
N LYS A 110 -12.47 -19.32 1.03
CA LYS A 110 -12.70 -20.71 0.66
C LYS A 110 -11.57 -21.60 1.16
N GLN A 111 -10.33 -21.17 0.97
CA GLN A 111 -9.14 -21.91 1.37
C GLN A 111 -7.96 -20.98 1.63
N LEU A 112 -7.09 -21.41 2.54
CA LEU A 112 -5.79 -20.79 2.82
C LEU A 112 -4.71 -21.80 2.50
N ASN A 113 -3.77 -21.42 1.66
CA ASN A 113 -2.63 -22.24 1.27
C ASN A 113 -1.35 -21.46 1.50
N LEU A 114 -0.32 -22.12 2.03
CA LEU A 114 1.02 -21.54 2.09
C LEU A 114 1.80 -22.04 0.88
N ALA A 115 2.11 -21.14 -0.05
CA ALA A 115 3.01 -21.43 -1.15
C ALA A 115 4.47 -21.25 -0.72
N GLU A 116 5.38 -21.80 -1.52
CA GLU A 116 6.81 -21.62 -1.31
C GLU A 116 7.20 -20.13 -1.28
N LYS A 117 8.29 -19.81 -0.57
CA LYS A 117 8.87 -18.45 -0.48
C LYS A 117 7.98 -17.40 0.21
N GLN A 118 7.33 -17.77 1.33
CA GLN A 118 6.66 -16.81 2.24
C GLN A 118 5.40 -16.17 1.64
N ILE A 119 4.71 -16.90 0.77
CA ILE A 119 3.50 -16.42 0.09
C ILE A 119 2.30 -17.15 0.67
N LEU A 120 1.42 -16.41 1.33
CA LEU A 120 0.10 -16.91 1.71
C LEU A 120 -0.87 -16.67 0.56
N VAL A 121 -1.48 -17.74 0.07
CA VAL A 121 -2.52 -17.71 -0.96
C VAL A 121 -3.87 -17.84 -0.28
N VAL A 122 -4.69 -16.80 -0.41
CA VAL A 122 -6.07 -16.79 0.08
C VAL A 122 -6.99 -16.97 -1.12
N ASP A 123 -7.61 -18.15 -1.21
CA ASP A 123 -8.63 -18.44 -2.21
C ASP A 123 -9.98 -17.97 -1.67
N LEU A 124 -10.63 -17.07 -2.40
CA LEU A 124 -11.94 -16.56 -2.04
C LEU A 124 -13.05 -17.40 -2.65
N THR A 125 -14.25 -17.30 -2.08
CA THR A 125 -15.45 -18.00 -2.57
C THR A 125 -15.85 -17.59 -3.99
N ASN A 126 -15.42 -16.41 -4.45
CA ASN A 126 -15.68 -15.88 -5.80
C ASN A 126 -14.56 -16.21 -6.81
N GLU A 127 -13.79 -17.27 -6.56
CA GLU A 127 -12.68 -17.75 -7.41
C GLU A 127 -11.50 -16.79 -7.58
N ARG A 128 -11.52 -15.62 -6.92
CA ARG A 128 -10.36 -14.73 -6.88
C ARG A 128 -9.33 -15.26 -5.89
N ARG A 129 -8.06 -15.18 -6.29
CA ARG A 129 -6.92 -15.55 -5.44
C ARG A 129 -6.16 -14.31 -5.00
N LEU A 130 -5.87 -14.21 -3.71
CA LEU A 130 -5.04 -13.14 -3.17
C LEU A 130 -3.68 -13.70 -2.80
N LEU A 131 -2.63 -13.11 -3.38
CA LEU A 131 -1.24 -13.48 -3.11
C LEU A 131 -0.66 -12.51 -2.09
N VAL A 132 -0.60 -12.94 -0.85
CA VAL A 132 -0.10 -12.18 0.28
C VAL A 132 1.36 -12.54 0.52
N LYS A 133 2.26 -11.70 0.02
CA LYS A 133 3.72 -11.89 0.18
C LYS A 133 4.17 -11.28 1.50
N ILE A 134 4.52 -12.11 2.47
CA ILE A 134 4.96 -11.65 3.80
C ILE A 134 6.43 -11.21 3.72
N GLU A 135 6.79 -10.12 4.42
CA GLU A 135 8.15 -9.56 4.37
C GLU A 135 9.14 -10.41 5.20
N HIS A 136 8.73 -10.85 6.39
CA HIS A 136 9.59 -11.57 7.32
C HIS A 136 9.10 -13.01 7.55
N LYS A 137 10.03 -13.97 7.48
CA LYS A 137 9.71 -15.39 7.67
C LYS A 137 9.08 -15.68 9.04
N ALA A 138 9.55 -15.01 10.09
CA ALA A 138 9.03 -15.15 11.46
C ALA A 138 7.56 -14.73 11.60
N ASP A 139 7.04 -13.87 10.71
CA ASP A 139 5.64 -13.45 10.76
C ASP A 139 4.70 -14.47 10.13
N ILE A 140 5.21 -15.40 9.31
CA ILE A 140 4.40 -16.49 8.72
C ILE A 140 3.79 -17.35 9.81
N GLU A 141 4.61 -17.77 10.78
CA GLU A 141 4.15 -18.61 11.89
C GLU A 141 3.03 -17.92 12.68
N LYS A 142 3.12 -16.61 12.90
CA LYS A 142 2.06 -15.84 13.55
C LYS A 142 0.77 -15.85 12.75
N VAL A 143 0.85 -15.71 11.41
CA VAL A 143 -0.35 -15.78 10.54
C VAL A 143 -0.96 -17.17 10.56
N VAL A 144 -0.13 -18.21 10.43
CA VAL A 144 -0.60 -19.60 10.42
C VAL A 144 -1.27 -19.93 11.75
N ASN A 145 -0.65 -19.58 12.87
CA ASN A 145 -1.23 -19.77 14.21
C ASN A 145 -2.53 -18.99 14.38
N PHE A 146 -2.61 -17.77 13.84
CA PHE A 146 -3.85 -16.97 13.86
C PHE A 146 -5.02 -17.67 13.16
N PHE A 147 -4.76 -18.37 12.05
CA PHE A 147 -5.78 -19.09 11.29
C PHE A 147 -6.05 -20.53 11.77
N GLY A 148 -5.45 -20.95 12.89
CA GLY A 148 -5.70 -22.27 13.49
C GLY A 148 -4.60 -23.31 13.26
N GLY A 149 -3.41 -22.90 12.79
CA GLY A 149 -2.23 -23.77 12.69
C GLY A 149 -2.13 -24.56 11.37
N TYR A 150 -1.11 -25.41 11.28
CA TYR A 150 -0.94 -26.31 10.14
C TYR A 150 -1.93 -27.46 10.23
N LYS A 151 -2.71 -27.69 9.16
CA LYS A 151 -3.43 -28.95 9.02
C LYS A 151 -2.41 -30.06 8.78
N SER A 152 -2.31 -30.97 9.75
CA SER A 152 -1.55 -32.23 9.63
C SER A 152 -2.27 -33.21 8.72
#